data_AF-A0A7W1IBL7-F1
#
_entry.id   AF-A0A7W1IBL7-F1
#
_cell.length_a   1.000
_cell.length_b   1.000
_cell.length_c   1.000
_cell.angle_alpha   90.00
_cell.angle_beta   90.00
_cell.angle_gamma   90.00
#
_symmetry.space_group_name_H-M   'P 1'
#
loop_
_entity.id
_entity.type
_entity.pdbx_description
1 polymer ?
#
loop_
_entity_poly.entity_id
_entity_poly.type
_entity_poly.pdbx_seq_one_letter_code
_entity_poly.pdbx_strand_id
1 'polypeptide(L)'
;SPATDDEEHLRSWFRDQVLHPHESQHTLKEMAQLISEEGATVVSTSINRFQPIEDMNELFILEQEMERAGEEALRKKRYFPGFFTFLVEKR
;
A
#
# COMPACT_ATOMS: atom_id res chain seq x y z
N SER A 1 4.67 26.60 -28.05
CA SER A 1 3.95 25.62 -27.21
C SER A 1 3.74 24.36 -28.03
N PRO A 2 4.39 23.23 -27.74
CA PRO A 2 4.00 21.98 -28.35
C PRO A 2 3.02 21.23 -27.43
N ALA A 3 1.88 20.85 -28.00
CA ALA A 3 0.88 20.00 -27.39
C ALA A 3 1.43 18.56 -27.29
N THR A 4 1.39 18.00 -26.09
CA THR A 4 1.64 16.57 -25.83
C THR A 4 0.32 15.82 -25.87
N ASP A 5 -0.16 15.49 -27.07
CA ASP A 5 -1.26 14.56 -27.31
C ASP A 5 -0.72 13.21 -27.79
N ASP A 6 0.19 12.60 -27.02
CA ASP A 6 0.61 11.22 -27.27
C ASP A 6 -0.34 10.27 -26.52
N GLU A 7 -1.51 10.07 -27.11
CA GLU A 7 -2.52 9.10 -26.68
C GLU A 7 -1.92 7.67 -26.59
N GLU A 8 -0.93 7.36 -27.42
CA GLU A 8 -0.16 6.11 -27.36
C GLU A 8 0.72 6.01 -26.11
N HIS A 9 1.38 7.09 -25.69
CA HIS A 9 2.17 7.09 -24.45
C HIS A 9 1.28 6.93 -23.21
N LEU A 10 0.12 7.60 -23.19
CA LEU A 10 -0.86 7.46 -22.11
C LEU A 10 -1.43 6.05 -22.04
N ARG A 11 -1.76 5.44 -23.18
CA ARG A 11 -2.25 4.04 -23.24
C ARG A 11 -1.17 3.04 -22.86
N SER A 12 0.09 3.28 -23.24
CA SER A 12 1.21 2.41 -22.84
C SER A 12 1.43 2.45 -21.34
N TRP A 13 1.42 3.64 -20.73
CA TRP A 13 1.57 3.80 -19.28
C TRP A 13 0.40 3.16 -18.50
N PHE A 14 -0.82 3.31 -18.99
CA PHE A 14 -2.00 2.68 -18.39
C PHE A 14 -1.95 1.15 -18.49
N ARG A 15 -1.49 0.63 -19.63
CA ARG A 15 -1.42 -0.82 -19.87
C ARG A 15 -0.29 -1.47 -19.07
N ASP A 16 0.82 -0.77 -18.87
CA ASP A 16 1.92 -1.25 -18.04
C ASP A 16 1.53 -1.31 -16.56
N GLN A 17 0.74 -0.36 -16.04
CA GLN A 17 0.18 -0.49 -14.67
C GLN A 17 -0.87 -1.59 -14.53
N VAL A 18 -1.63 -1.88 -15.59
CA VAL A 18 -2.75 -2.85 -15.56
C VAL A 18 -2.29 -4.30 -15.81
N LEU A 19 -1.11 -4.51 -16.38
CA LEU A 19 -0.52 -5.83 -16.64
C LEU A 19 0.83 -5.98 -15.93
N HIS A 20 0.82 -5.97 -14.61
CA HIS A 20 1.92 -6.51 -13.81
C HIS A 20 1.62 -7.97 -13.46
N PRO A 21 2.11 -8.97 -14.23
CA PRO A 21 1.94 -10.41 -13.91
C PRO A 21 2.60 -10.84 -12.58
N HIS A 22 3.16 -9.89 -11.83
CA HIS A 22 3.86 -10.08 -10.56
C HIS A 22 3.36 -9.13 -9.47
N GLU A 23 2.13 -8.60 -9.57
CA GLU A 23 1.55 -7.82 -8.48
C GLU A 23 1.27 -8.75 -7.29
N SER A 24 2.22 -8.81 -6.36
CA SER A 24 2.09 -9.53 -5.10
C SER A 24 1.53 -8.61 -4.03
N GLN A 25 0.58 -9.13 -3.27
CA GLN A 25 0.09 -8.45 -2.07
C GLN A 25 1.02 -8.76 -0.91
N HIS A 26 1.37 -7.73 -0.15
CA HIS A 26 2.24 -7.84 1.01
C HIS A 26 1.58 -7.18 2.22
N THR A 27 1.73 -7.83 3.36
CA THR A 27 1.38 -7.26 4.66
C THR A 27 2.42 -6.24 5.09
N LEU A 28 2.03 -5.29 5.94
CA LEU A 28 2.96 -4.37 6.59
C LEU A 28 4.02 -5.14 7.37
N LYS A 29 3.67 -6.30 7.93
CA LYS A 29 4.61 -7.15 8.67
C LYS A 29 5.74 -7.67 7.78
N GLU A 30 5.42 -8.20 6.61
CA GLU A 30 6.42 -8.66 5.64
C GLU A 30 7.29 -7.49 5.16
N MET A 31 6.66 -6.37 4.84
CA MET A 31 7.40 -5.17 4.39
C MET A 31 8.30 -4.62 5.49
N ALA A 32 7.83 -4.54 6.72
CA ALA A 32 8.60 -4.01 7.86
C ALA A 32 9.84 -4.86 8.15
N GLN A 33 9.75 -6.19 8.01
CA GLN A 33 10.89 -7.08 8.13
C GLN A 33 11.94 -6.77 7.05
N LEU A 34 11.54 -6.73 5.78
CA LEU A 34 12.44 -6.42 4.65
C LEU A 34 13.09 -5.04 4.82
N ILE A 35 12.31 -4.03 5.20
CA ILE A 35 12.78 -2.66 5.43
C ILE A 35 13.84 -2.62 6.53
N SER A 36 13.65 -3.38 7.61
CA SER A 36 14.63 -3.49 8.69
C SER A 36 15.91 -4.19 8.25
N GLU A 37 15.82 -5.22 7.39
CA GLU A 37 16.98 -5.91 6.83
C GLU A 37 17.81 -4.98 5.94
N GLU A 38 17.17 -4.01 5.26
CA GLU A 38 17.81 -2.97 4.45
C GLU A 38 18.31 -1.74 5.24
N GLY A 39 18.28 -1.81 6.58
CA GLY A 39 18.77 -0.74 7.46
C GLY A 39 17.90 0.52 7.50
N ALA A 40 16.62 0.37 7.17
CA ALA A 40 15.65 1.46 7.21
C ALA A 40 14.51 1.15 8.19
N THR A 41 13.67 2.15 8.47
CA THR A 41 12.57 2.01 9.43
C THR A 41 11.29 2.65 8.90
N VAL A 42 10.14 2.03 9.16
CA VAL A 42 8.83 2.61 8.88
C VAL A 42 8.58 3.74 9.88
N VAL A 43 8.27 4.94 9.39
CA VAL A 43 8.07 6.15 10.23
C VAL A 43 6.65 6.70 10.18
N SER A 44 5.86 6.31 9.18
CA SER A 44 4.46 6.72 9.06
C SER A 44 3.67 5.72 8.22
N THR A 45 2.36 5.58 8.46
CA THR A 45 1.49 4.70 7.69
C THR A 45 0.05 5.21 7.67
N SER A 46 -0.70 4.90 6.61
CA SER A 46 -2.13 5.18 6.57
C SER A 46 -2.95 4.26 7.49
N ILE A 47 -2.40 3.11 7.91
CA ILE A 47 -3.08 2.12 8.78
C ILE A 47 -3.53 2.77 10.10
N ASN A 48 -2.68 3.59 10.70
CA ASN A 48 -3.00 4.35 11.91
C ASN A 48 -3.35 5.82 11.62
N ARG A 49 -3.78 6.15 10.40
CA ARG A 49 -4.11 7.53 9.98
C ARG A 49 -2.94 8.51 10.20
N PHE A 50 -1.71 8.06 9.94
CA PHE A 50 -0.49 8.85 10.07
C PHE A 50 -0.21 9.37 11.49
N GLN A 51 -0.78 8.72 12.51
CA GLN A 51 -0.41 9.00 13.90
C GLN A 51 1.03 8.50 14.19
N PRO A 52 1.67 8.98 15.26
CA PRO A 52 2.95 8.44 15.71
C PRO A 52 2.91 6.92 15.87
N ILE A 53 3.99 6.25 15.47
CA ILE A 53 4.15 4.80 15.62
C ILE A 53 4.90 4.54 16.93
N GLU A 54 4.18 4.08 17.95
CA GLU A 54 4.76 3.72 19.24
C GLU A 54 5.11 2.22 19.30
N ASP A 55 4.26 1.37 18.73
CA ASP A 55 4.46 -0.08 18.63
C ASP A 55 4.04 -0.60 17.24
N MET A 56 4.97 -1.28 16.55
CA MET A 56 4.68 -1.93 15.26
C MET A 56 3.66 -3.06 15.38
N ASN A 57 3.57 -3.74 16.53
CA ASN A 57 2.61 -4.83 16.71
C ASN A 57 1.16 -4.33 16.67
N GLU A 58 0.90 -3.13 17.17
CA GLU A 58 -0.43 -2.51 17.08
C GLU A 58 -0.82 -2.30 15.61
N LEU A 59 0.12 -1.88 14.76
CA LEU A 59 -0.13 -1.72 13.33
C LEU A 59 -0.45 -3.06 12.64
N PHE A 60 0.22 -4.15 13.02
CA PHE A 60 -0.06 -5.47 12.46
C PHE A 60 -1.45 -5.98 12.87
N ILE A 61 -1.91 -5.65 14.08
CA ILE A 61 -3.27 -5.98 14.53
C ILE A 61 -4.29 -5.14 13.75
N LEU A 62 -4.05 -3.83 13.60
CA LEU A 62 -4.93 -2.93 12.83
C LEU A 62 -5.05 -3.34 11.36
N GLU A 63 -3.96 -3.78 10.73
CA GLU A 63 -3.99 -4.32 9.36
C GLU A 63 -4.91 -5.54 9.24
N GLN A 64 -4.86 -6.48 10.19
CA GLN A 64 -5.76 -7.64 10.22
C GLN A 64 -7.23 -7.22 10.43
N GLU A 65 -7.49 -6.15 11.18
CA GLU A 65 -8.84 -5.59 11.33
C GLU A 65 -9.33 -4.96 10.02
N MET A 66 -8.46 -4.31 9.25
CA MET A 66 -8.78 -3.79 7.92
C MET A 66 -9.14 -4.90 6.94
N GLU A 67 -8.45 -6.04 6.97
CA GLU A 67 -8.80 -7.22 6.17
C GLU A 67 -10.24 -7.68 6.48
N ARG A 68 -10.56 -7.89 7.76
CA ARG A 68 -11.92 -8.28 8.21
C ARG A 68 -12.98 -7.25 7.81
N ALA A 69 -12.67 -5.95 7.93
CA ALA A 69 -13.56 -4.88 7.50
C ALA A 69 -13.78 -4.91 5.97
N GLY A 70 -12.74 -5.22 5.20
CA GLY A 70 -12.81 -5.44 3.76
C GLY A 70 -13.71 -6.61 3.39
N GLU A 71 -13.56 -7.76 4.05
CA GLU A 71 -14.41 -8.94 3.85
C GLU A 71 -15.89 -8.64 4.14
N GLU A 72 -16.16 -7.90 5.22
CA GLU A 72 -17.52 -7.49 5.56
C GLU A 72 -18.10 -6.51 4.53
N ALA A 73 -17.30 -5.56 4.03
CA ALA A 73 -17.70 -4.65 2.98
C ALA A 73 -18.02 -5.39 1.67
N LEU A 74 -17.18 -6.36 1.28
CA LEU A 74 -17.40 -7.24 0.12
C LEU A 74 -18.73 -8.00 0.24
N ARG A 75 -19.02 -8.59 1.41
CA ARG A 75 -20.32 -9.23 1.69
C ARG A 75 -21.50 -8.28 1.52
N LYS A 76 -21.32 -7.01 1.87
CA LYS A 76 -22.33 -5.94 1.75
C LYS A 76 -22.34 -5.29 0.36
N LYS A 77 -21.55 -5.78 -0.61
CA LYS A 77 -21.36 -5.17 -1.94
C LYS A 77 -20.93 -3.70 -1.86
N ARG A 78 -20.14 -3.36 -0.84
CA ARG A 78 -19.57 -2.04 -0.62
C ARG A 78 -18.08 -2.06 -0.92
N TYR A 79 -17.59 -0.97 -1.50
CA TYR A 79 -16.15 -0.77 -1.70
C TYR A 79 -15.43 -0.59 -0.35
N PHE A 80 -14.24 -1.19 -0.26
CA PHE A 80 -13.28 -0.98 0.81
C PHE A 80 -11.87 -0.99 0.21
N PRO A 81 -10.98 -0.03 0.55
CA PRO A 81 -9.62 -0.01 0.02
C PRO A 81 -8.81 -1.24 0.49
N GLY A 82 -8.27 -2.01 -0.45
CA GLY A 82 -7.40 -3.16 -0.18
C GLY A 82 -5.90 -2.82 -0.18
N PHE A 83 -5.54 -1.56 0.07
CA PHE A 83 -4.16 -1.08 0.06
C PHE A 83 -3.93 -0.13 1.22
N PHE A 84 -2.65 0.04 1.59
CA PHE A 84 -2.19 1.04 2.53
C PHE A 84 -0.93 1.72 1.98
N THR A 85 -0.55 2.84 2.59
CA THR A 85 0.67 3.57 2.27
C THR A 85 1.54 3.69 3.50
N PHE A 86 2.85 3.72 3.32
CA PHE A 86 3.79 3.90 4.41
C PHE A 86 5.00 4.72 3.93
N LEU A 87 5.64 5.40 4.88
CA LEU A 87 6.87 6.15 4.68
C LEU A 87 8.01 5.41 5.41
N VAL A 88 9.14 5.33 4.73
CA VAL A 88 10.37 4.71 5.25
C VAL A 88 11.45 5.79 5.36
N GLU A 89 12.18 5.77 6.47
CA GLU A 89 13.39 6.56 6.66
C GLU A 89 14.60 5.61 6.64
N LYS A 90 15.57 5.90 5.76
CA LYS A 90 16.85 5.20 5.72
C LYS A 90 17.82 5.90 6.67
N ARG A 91 18.47 5.12 7.54
CA ARG A 91 19.51 5.64 8.44
C ARG A 91 20.82 5.92 7.72
#